data_AF-A0A2E0MH12-F1
#
_entry.id   AF-A0A2E0MH12-F1
#
_cell.length_a   1.000
_cell.length_b   1.000
_cell.length_c   1.000
_cell.angle_alpha   90.00
_cell.angle_beta   90.00
_cell.angle_gamma   90.00
#
_symmetry.space_group_name_H-M   'P 1'
#
loop_
_entity.id
_entity.type
_entity.pdbx_description
1 polymer ?
#
loop_
_entity_poly.entity_id
_entity_poly.type
_entity_poly.pdbx_seq_one_letter_code
_entity_poly.pdbx_strand_id
1 'polypeptide(L)'
;MENKHLISNSEIIDEIKTSDSSRQKHLISIELLHLIAGFSLVASGVLVYFIDGFEMALSWAIFGAMYISMSDVGENEMSEEKLKHRSHLIRRLFGYVGALLGVALTMYYIVKLLN
;
A
#
# COMPACT_ATOMS: atom_id res chain seq x y z
N MET A 1 -45.68 -17.08 31.78
CA MET A 1 -45.32 -17.20 30.36
C MET A 1 -44.23 -16.18 30.07
N GLU A 2 -43.01 -16.54 30.47
CA GLU A 2 -41.77 -15.88 30.02
C GLU A 2 -41.43 -16.32 28.59
N ASN A 3 -40.53 -15.57 27.95
CA ASN A 3 -39.97 -15.75 26.60
C ASN A 3 -40.60 -14.94 25.48
N LYS A 4 -40.37 -13.61 25.46
CA LYS A 4 -40.26 -12.85 24.19
C LYS A 4 -39.21 -11.72 24.19
N HIS A 5 -38.42 -11.53 25.26
CA HIS A 5 -37.58 -10.32 25.39
C HIS A 5 -36.06 -10.57 25.38
N LEU A 6 -35.60 -11.77 24.98
CA LEU A 6 -34.18 -12.13 24.93
C LEU A 6 -33.60 -12.24 23.50
N ILE A 7 -34.42 -12.04 22.45
CA ILE A 7 -33.98 -12.22 21.05
C ILE A 7 -33.27 -10.96 20.49
N SER A 8 -33.39 -9.79 21.13
CA SER A 8 -32.99 -8.54 20.46
C SER A 8 -31.51 -8.15 20.56
N ASN A 9 -30.67 -8.79 21.39
CA ASN A 9 -29.28 -8.34 21.57
C ASN A 9 -28.25 -9.23 20.88
N SER A 10 -28.49 -10.54 20.72
CA SER A 10 -27.55 -11.44 20.05
C SER A 10 -27.53 -11.26 18.54
N GLU A 11 -28.69 -11.08 17.90
CA GLU A 11 -28.78 -10.85 16.45
C GLU A 11 -28.15 -9.50 16.04
N ILE A 12 -28.34 -8.45 16.84
CA ILE A 12 -27.71 -7.14 16.58
C ILE A 12 -26.19 -7.22 16.73
N ILE A 13 -25.69 -7.94 17.74
CA ILE A 13 -24.24 -8.16 17.92
C ILE A 13 -23.67 -8.98 16.76
N ASP A 14 -24.39 -9.99 16.27
CA ASP A 14 -23.94 -10.81 15.14
C ASP A 14 -24.00 -10.07 13.79
N GLU A 15 -24.98 -9.19 13.55
CA GLU A 15 -25.02 -8.30 12.37
C GLU A 15 -23.88 -7.28 12.38
N ILE A 16 -23.59 -6.68 13.54
CA ILE A 16 -22.45 -5.76 13.70
C ILE A 16 -21.14 -6.51 13.45
N LYS A 17 -21.00 -7.73 13.99
CA LYS A 17 -19.79 -8.56 13.86
C LYS A 17 -19.58 -9.11 12.44
N THR A 18 -20.65 -9.41 11.71
CA THR A 18 -20.59 -9.84 10.30
C THR A 18 -20.35 -8.68 9.34
N SER A 19 -20.93 -7.50 9.61
CA SER A 19 -20.62 -6.25 8.88
C SER A 19 -19.14 -5.88 9.01
N ASP A 20 -18.62 -5.93 10.23
CA ASP A 20 -17.22 -5.58 10.56
C ASP A 20 -16.21 -6.58 9.95
N SER A 21 -16.54 -7.88 9.98
CA SER A 21 -15.77 -8.94 9.30
C SER A 21 -15.62 -8.72 7.79
N SER A 22 -16.65 -8.20 7.12
CA SER A 22 -16.65 -8.01 5.67
C SER A 22 -15.77 -6.82 5.23
N ARG A 23 -15.73 -5.75 6.03
CA ARG A 23 -14.90 -4.56 5.78
C ARG A 23 -13.42 -4.84 5.99
N GLN A 24 -13.06 -5.54 7.08
CA GLN A 24 -11.67 -5.92 7.33
C GLN A 24 -11.08 -6.81 6.23
N LYS A 25 -11.90 -7.71 5.65
CA LYS A 25 -11.49 -8.50 4.49
C LYS A 25 -11.14 -7.63 3.27
N HIS A 26 -11.90 -6.56 3.04
CA HIS A 26 -11.65 -5.63 1.94
C HIS A 26 -10.43 -4.75 2.16
N LEU A 27 -10.15 -4.31 3.39
CA LEU A 27 -8.98 -3.49 3.71
C LEU A 27 -7.66 -4.26 3.47
N ILE A 28 -7.60 -5.53 3.90
CA ILE A 28 -6.45 -6.42 3.64
C ILE A 28 -6.27 -6.64 2.12
N SER A 29 -7.37 -6.68 1.35
CA SER A 29 -7.28 -6.78 -0.11
C SER A 29 -6.71 -5.52 -0.77
N ILE A 30 -6.95 -4.32 -0.23
CA ILE A 30 -6.45 -3.06 -0.82
C ILE A 30 -4.95 -2.87 -0.53
N GLU A 31 -4.49 -3.20 0.68
CA GLU A 31 -3.06 -3.18 1.04
C GLU A 31 -2.25 -4.11 0.12
N LEU A 32 -2.70 -5.37 0.01
CA LEU A 32 -2.05 -6.37 -0.84
C LEU A 32 -2.02 -5.91 -2.31
N LEU A 33 -3.10 -5.27 -2.79
CA LEU A 33 -3.18 -4.78 -4.15
C LEU A 33 -2.14 -3.68 -4.42
N HIS A 34 -1.97 -2.72 -3.51
CA HIS A 34 -0.96 -1.68 -3.62
C HIS A 34 0.46 -2.25 -3.58
N LEU A 35 0.69 -3.24 -2.72
CA LEU A 35 1.99 -3.91 -2.62
C LEU A 35 2.34 -4.66 -3.92
N ILE A 36 1.40 -5.46 -4.45
CA ILE A 36 1.57 -6.18 -5.71
C ILE A 36 1.75 -5.21 -6.87
N ALA A 37 0.93 -4.16 -6.96
CA ALA A 37 1.02 -3.16 -8.00
C ALA A 37 2.38 -2.45 -7.97
N GLY A 38 2.84 -2.07 -6.78
CA GLY A 38 4.12 -1.41 -6.60
C GLY A 38 5.31 -2.29 -7.00
N PHE A 39 5.34 -3.55 -6.57
CA PHE A 39 6.39 -4.48 -7.03
C PHE A 39 6.32 -4.77 -8.53
N SER A 40 5.11 -4.87 -9.09
CA SER A 40 4.93 -5.05 -10.53
C SER A 40 5.47 -3.86 -11.30
N LEU A 41 5.23 -2.63 -10.85
CA LEU A 41 5.77 -1.41 -11.45
C LEU A 41 7.31 -1.37 -11.38
N VAL A 42 7.91 -1.76 -10.26
CA VAL A 42 9.37 -1.86 -10.15
C VAL A 42 9.93 -2.88 -11.14
N ALA A 43 9.32 -4.07 -11.23
CA ALA A 43 9.74 -5.10 -12.17
C ALA A 43 9.58 -4.66 -13.63
N SER A 44 8.46 -4.00 -13.96
CA SER A 44 8.25 -3.39 -15.27
C SER A 44 9.27 -2.30 -15.58
N GLY A 45 9.65 -1.48 -14.60
CA GLY A 45 10.71 -0.49 -14.76
C GLY A 45 12.06 -1.12 -15.14
N VAL A 46 12.40 -2.27 -14.56
CA VAL A 46 13.61 -3.04 -14.93
C VAL A 46 13.54 -3.52 -16.38
N LEU A 47 12.37 -3.96 -16.86
CA LEU A 47 12.18 -4.35 -18.27
C LEU A 47 12.30 -3.13 -19.20
N VAL A 48 11.65 -2.03 -18.84
CA VAL A 48 11.61 -0.78 -19.61
C VAL A 48 13.00 -0.15 -19.72
N TYR A 49 13.89 -0.36 -18.74
CA TYR A 49 15.28 0.08 -18.81
C TYR A 49 16.00 -0.37 -20.08
N PHE A 50 15.71 -1.59 -20.56
CA PHE A 50 16.33 -2.14 -21.76
C PHE A 50 15.70 -1.63 -23.07
N ILE A 51 14.54 -0.99 -23.00
CA ILE A 51 13.75 -0.57 -24.17
C ILE A 51 13.79 0.96 -24.33
N ASP A 52 13.32 1.68 -23.31
CA ASP A 52 13.15 3.15 -23.35
C ASP A 52 14.25 3.90 -22.56
N GLY A 53 15.12 3.17 -21.87
CA GLY A 53 16.28 3.71 -21.19
C GLY A 53 16.05 4.12 -19.73
N PHE A 54 17.07 4.81 -19.20
CA PHE A 54 17.20 5.07 -17.77
C PHE A 54 16.10 5.99 -17.20
N GLU A 55 15.74 7.06 -17.89
CA GLU A 55 14.77 8.07 -17.43
C GLU A 55 13.39 7.44 -17.19
N MET A 56 12.94 6.60 -18.12
CA MET A 56 11.67 5.91 -18.03
C MET A 56 11.73 4.84 -16.93
N ALA A 57 12.78 4.02 -16.88
CA ALA A 57 12.95 3.02 -15.82
C ALA A 57 12.91 3.63 -14.41
N LEU A 58 13.52 4.80 -14.23
CA LEU A 58 13.54 5.49 -12.94
C LEU A 58 12.17 6.03 -12.55
N SER A 59 11.41 6.54 -13.52
CA SER A 59 10.01 6.97 -13.31
C SER A 59 9.14 5.82 -12.83
N TRP A 60 9.26 4.65 -13.47
CA TRP A 60 8.54 3.43 -13.06
C TRP A 60 8.95 2.96 -11.67
N ALA A 61 10.24 3.02 -11.33
CA ALA A 61 10.73 2.69 -10.00
C ALA A 61 10.19 3.65 -8.92
N ILE A 62 10.11 4.96 -9.21
CA ILE A 62 9.52 5.96 -8.31
C ILE A 62 8.04 5.68 -8.08
N PHE A 63 7.26 5.43 -9.14
CA PHE A 63 5.84 5.08 -9.00
C PHE A 63 5.64 3.76 -8.24
N GLY A 64 6.45 2.75 -8.51
CA GLY A 64 6.40 1.49 -7.77
C GLY A 64 6.67 1.67 -6.28
N ALA A 65 7.70 2.46 -5.92
CA ALA A 65 8.02 2.80 -4.54
C ALA A 65 6.89 3.57 -3.83
N MET A 66 6.21 4.48 -4.55
CA MET A 66 5.05 5.21 -4.05
C MET A 66 3.89 4.26 -3.70
N TYR A 67 3.54 3.33 -4.60
CA TYR A 67 2.48 2.34 -4.36
C TYR A 67 2.80 1.43 -3.16
N ILE A 68 4.05 0.98 -3.03
CA ILE A 68 4.49 0.20 -1.85
C ILE A 68 4.36 1.01 -0.57
N SER A 69 4.67 2.31 -0.60
CA SER A 69 4.52 3.19 0.57
C SER A 69 3.07 3.50 0.94
N MET A 70 2.15 3.49 -0.04
CA MET A 70 0.75 3.90 0.09
C MET A 70 -0.20 2.75 0.48
N SER A 71 0.30 1.53 0.71
CA SER A 71 -0.52 0.35 1.02
C SER A 71 -1.36 0.45 2.32
N ASP A 72 -1.34 1.60 3.00
CA ASP A 72 -1.90 1.84 4.34
C ASP A 72 -3.30 2.44 4.39
N VAL A 73 -3.98 2.53 3.25
CA VAL A 73 -5.35 3.06 3.18
C VAL A 73 -6.31 2.03 3.82
N GLY A 74 -6.32 1.95 5.15
CA GLY A 74 -7.11 0.99 5.92
C GLY A 74 -6.70 0.76 7.38
N GLU A 75 -5.53 1.22 7.84
CA GLU A 75 -4.98 0.84 9.16
C GLU A 75 -5.74 1.41 10.38
N ASN A 76 -6.68 2.35 10.21
CA ASN A 76 -7.43 2.94 11.32
C ASN A 76 -8.41 1.97 12.02
N GLU A 77 -8.64 0.76 11.50
CA GLU A 77 -9.59 -0.23 12.05
C GLU A 77 -8.94 -1.58 12.44
N MET A 78 -7.61 -1.72 12.33
CA MET A 78 -6.94 -3.01 12.50
C MET A 78 -6.22 -3.10 13.85
N SER A 79 -6.65 -4.05 14.69
CA SER A 79 -6.13 -4.35 16.04
C SER A 79 -4.61 -4.18 16.19
N GLU A 80 -4.21 -3.52 17.28
CA GLU A 80 -2.83 -3.22 17.71
C GLU A 80 -1.87 -4.44 17.69
N GLU A 81 -2.39 -5.67 17.69
CA GLU A 81 -1.59 -6.90 17.64
C GLU A 81 -1.01 -7.25 16.25
N LYS A 82 -1.60 -6.79 15.13
CA LYS A 82 -1.08 -7.06 13.77
C LYS A 82 -0.13 -5.98 13.21
N LEU A 83 0.00 -4.86 13.92
CA LEU A 83 0.90 -3.74 13.59
C LEU A 83 2.40 -4.07 13.79
N LYS A 84 2.73 -5.20 14.40
CA LYS A 84 4.11 -5.55 14.75
C LYS A 84 4.82 -6.26 13.57
N HIS A 85 5.46 -5.45 12.72
CA HIS A 85 6.92 -5.26 12.73
C HIS A 85 7.61 -5.22 11.35
N ARG A 86 7.09 -5.90 10.31
CA ARG A 86 7.77 -5.93 8.99
C ARG A 86 7.19 -5.00 7.92
N SER A 87 5.87 -4.90 7.79
CA SER A 87 5.23 -4.07 6.75
C SER A 87 5.65 -2.60 6.88
N HIS A 88 5.64 -2.08 8.11
CA HIS A 88 5.97 -0.68 8.39
C HIS A 88 7.43 -0.28 8.07
N LEU A 89 8.39 -1.21 8.18
CA LEU A 89 9.79 -0.95 7.84
C LEU A 89 10.00 -0.92 6.33
N ILE A 90 9.42 -1.90 5.61
CA ILE A 90 9.47 -1.96 4.15
C ILE A 90 8.85 -0.69 3.58
N ARG A 91 7.69 -0.27 4.08
CA ARG A 91 7.01 0.96 3.66
C ARG A 91 7.89 2.20 3.82
N ARG A 92 8.49 2.42 5.00
CA ARG A 92 9.40 3.57 5.22
C ARG A 92 10.62 3.51 4.32
N LEU A 93 11.22 2.32 4.17
CA LEU A 93 12.40 2.13 3.33
C LEU A 93 12.08 2.48 1.87
N PHE A 94 10.98 1.96 1.32
CA PHE A 94 10.57 2.23 -0.05
C PHE A 94 10.15 3.70 -0.24
N GLY A 95 9.53 4.33 0.77
CA GLY A 95 9.29 5.77 0.76
C GLY A 95 10.58 6.60 0.63
N TYR A 96 11.60 6.27 1.44
CA TYR A 96 12.91 6.95 1.35
C TYR A 96 13.64 6.65 0.04
N VAL A 97 13.59 5.41 -0.45
CA VAL A 97 14.18 5.01 -1.74
C VAL A 97 13.51 5.76 -2.88
N GLY A 98 12.17 5.83 -2.90
CA GLY A 98 11.42 6.59 -3.90
C GLY A 98 11.77 8.08 -3.89
N ALA A 99 11.87 8.69 -2.70
CA ALA A 99 12.27 10.09 -2.57
C ALA A 99 13.70 10.33 -3.08
N LEU A 100 14.64 9.43 -2.74
CA LEU A 100 16.03 9.52 -3.18
C LEU A 100 16.17 9.35 -4.69
N LEU A 101 15.43 8.40 -5.29
CA LEU A 101 15.35 8.25 -6.74
C LEU A 101 14.75 9.49 -7.41
N GLY A 102 13.71 10.09 -6.82
CA GLY A 102 13.12 11.35 -7.28
C GLY A 102 14.15 12.49 -7.31
N VAL A 103 14.88 12.69 -6.21
CA VAL A 103 15.94 13.71 -6.13
C VAL A 103 17.04 13.44 -7.16
N ALA A 104 17.47 12.18 -7.31
CA ALA A 104 18.47 11.80 -8.31
C ALA A 104 18.00 12.10 -9.74
N LEU A 105 16.73 11.81 -10.05
CA LEU A 105 16.13 12.12 -11.35
C LEU A 105 16.09 13.63 -11.61
N THR A 106 15.64 14.41 -10.61
CA THR A 106 15.60 15.87 -10.71
C THR A 106 17.00 16.45 -10.92
N MET A 107 17.99 16.02 -10.15
CA MET A 107 19.39 16.39 -10.32
C MET A 107 19.90 16.06 -11.74
N TYR A 108 19.61 14.85 -12.22
CA TYR A 108 19.99 14.43 -13.57
C TYR A 108 19.44 15.37 -14.65
N TYR A 109 18.14 15.70 -14.59
CA TYR A 109 17.54 16.63 -15.55
C TYR A 109 18.07 18.05 -15.43
N ILE A 110 18.34 18.55 -14.21
CA ILE A 110 18.94 19.87 -14.02
C ILE A 110 20.32 19.93 -14.67
N VAL A 111 21.17 18.93 -14.44
CA VAL A 111 22.50 18.86 -15.07
C VAL A 111 22.38 18.76 -16.59
N LYS A 112 21.47 17.93 -17.10
CA LYS A 112 21.20 17.78 -18.53
C LYS A 112 20.64 19.06 -19.18
N LEU A 113 19.95 19.90 -18.43
CA LEU A 113 19.41 21.18 -18.93
C LEU A 113 20.48 22.28 -18.97
N LEU A 114 21.43 22.25 -18.02
CA LEU A 114 22.48 23.27 -17.88
C LEU A 114 23.69 23.01 -18.78
N ASN A 115 23.82 21.80 -19.33
CA ASN A 115 24.97 21.34 -20.12
C ASN A 115 24.55 21.02 -21.55
#